data_AF-A0A970BYM4-F1
#
_entry.id   AF-A0A970BYM4-F1
#
_cell.length_a   1.000
_cell.length_b   1.000
_cell.length_c   1.000
_cell.angle_alpha   90.00
_cell.angle_beta   90.00
_cell.angle_gamma   90.00
#
_symmetry.space_group_name_H-M   'P 1'
#
loop_
_entity.id
_entity.type
_entity.pdbx_description
1 polymer ?
#
loop_
_entity_poly.entity_id
_entity_poly.type
_entity_poly.pdbx_seq_one_letter_code
_entity_poly.pdbx_strand_id
1 'polypeptide(L)'
;MPPGAGLTMGLAAGVAAALAAAGEAFGPAPAAPPAPRWGALYLELVPGDESLATDIELVYEGYLLHYRESRAVALAADDLETRLLAGDCFYARGVRGVAARGDAAGVGLLSRLMAACSYLRAAGAPFAADDALWAYTTAGLAAQHAGDDPAEVAALFDAVEAGFAASGPDAVRAAVVAAAARLTLSDAAPLWRELDAVAGR
;
A
#
# COMPACT_ATOMS: atom_id res chain seq x y z
N MET A 1 -19.72 -11.00 20.57
CA MET A 1 -18.88 -10.19 19.67
C MET A 1 -17.47 -10.75 19.74
N PRO A 2 -16.92 -11.32 18.66
CA PRO A 2 -15.55 -11.79 18.67
C PRO A 2 -14.60 -10.58 18.87
N PRO A 3 -13.59 -10.69 19.75
CA PRO A 3 -12.56 -9.65 19.89
C PRO A 3 -11.85 -9.50 18.53
N GLY A 4 -11.93 -8.31 17.93
CA GLY A 4 -11.42 -8.03 16.58
C GLY A 4 -12.44 -7.31 15.69
N ALA A 5 -13.71 -7.72 15.70
CA ALA A 5 -14.73 -7.17 14.79
C ALA A 5 -15.03 -5.67 14.99
N GLY A 6 -14.81 -5.13 16.19
CA GLY A 6 -14.99 -3.71 16.48
C GLY A 6 -13.90 -2.80 15.91
N LEU A 7 -12.64 -3.27 15.91
CA LEU A 7 -11.49 -2.55 15.34
C LEU A 7 -11.55 -2.53 13.81
N THR A 8 -11.97 -3.64 13.19
CA THR A 8 -12.14 -3.72 11.73
C THR A 8 -13.24 -2.78 11.22
N MET A 9 -14.30 -2.59 12.02
CA MET A 9 -15.40 -1.70 11.67
C MET A 9 -15.03 -0.21 11.84
N GLY A 10 -14.19 0.13 12.83
CA GLY A 10 -13.63 1.46 13.03
C GLY A 10 -12.74 1.91 11.87
N LEU A 11 -11.77 1.07 11.49
CA LEU A 11 -10.91 1.33 10.33
C LEU A 11 -11.72 1.49 9.04
N ALA A 12 -12.66 0.58 8.75
CA ALA A 12 -13.45 0.64 7.53
C ALA A 12 -14.25 1.95 7.40
N ALA A 13 -14.83 2.44 8.50
CA ALA A 13 -15.53 3.71 8.51
C ALA A 13 -14.57 4.91 8.32
N GLY A 14 -13.41 4.89 8.98
CA GLY A 14 -12.39 5.93 8.84
C GLY A 14 -11.84 6.02 7.42
N VAL A 15 -11.52 4.87 6.81
CA VAL A 15 -11.07 4.75 5.42
C VAL A 15 -12.14 5.25 4.47
N ALA A 16 -13.40 4.81 4.62
CA ALA A 16 -14.49 5.28 3.76
C ALA A 16 -14.68 6.81 3.85
N ALA A 17 -14.62 7.39 5.04
CA ALA A 17 -14.72 8.83 5.23
C ALA A 17 -13.56 9.61 4.60
N ALA A 18 -12.32 9.13 4.78
CA ALA A 18 -11.14 9.76 4.20
C ALA A 18 -11.15 9.70 2.66
N LEU A 19 -11.53 8.55 2.09
CA LEU A 19 -11.65 8.37 0.65
C LEU A 19 -12.76 9.25 0.06
N ALA A 20 -13.92 9.33 0.71
CA ALA A 20 -15.00 10.22 0.28
C ALA A 20 -14.56 11.70 0.29
N ALA A 21 -13.88 12.15 1.35
CA ALA A 21 -13.37 13.51 1.45
C ALA A 21 -12.25 13.82 0.43
N ALA A 22 -11.48 12.82 0.00
CA ALA A 22 -10.49 12.94 -1.08
C ALA A 22 -11.13 12.95 -2.47
N GLY A 23 -12.20 12.17 -2.66
CA GLY A 23 -12.90 12.01 -3.92
C GLY A 23 -13.91 13.10 -4.27
N GLU A 24 -14.33 13.93 -3.32
CA GLU A 24 -15.42 14.91 -3.48
C GLU A 24 -15.29 15.78 -4.74
N ALA A 25 -14.07 16.19 -5.09
CA ALA A 25 -13.81 17.05 -6.25
C ALA A 25 -13.73 16.31 -7.60
N PHE A 26 -13.69 14.97 -7.60
CA PHE A 26 -13.37 14.17 -8.78
C PHE A 26 -14.55 13.36 -9.29
N GLY A 27 -15.50 12.98 -8.43
CA GLY A 27 -16.67 12.23 -8.87
C GLY A 27 -17.47 11.63 -7.73
N PRO A 28 -18.56 10.92 -8.06
CA PRO A 28 -19.40 10.32 -7.04
C PRO A 28 -18.67 9.16 -6.35
N ALA A 29 -18.90 9.07 -5.03
CA ALA A 29 -18.50 7.90 -4.25
C ALA A 29 -19.27 6.66 -4.70
N PRO A 30 -18.67 5.46 -4.66
CA PRO A 30 -19.36 4.22 -4.97
C PRO A 30 -20.44 3.89 -3.93
N ALA A 31 -21.38 3.04 -4.34
CA ALA A 31 -22.55 2.69 -3.52
C ALA A 31 -22.21 1.90 -2.25
N ALA A 32 -21.11 1.14 -2.26
CA ALA A 32 -20.62 0.38 -1.11
C ALA A 32 -19.31 0.98 -0.61
N PRO A 33 -19.12 1.09 0.72
CA PRO A 33 -17.85 1.56 1.26
C PRO A 33 -16.72 0.58 0.90
N PRO A 34 -15.56 1.09 0.48
CA PRO A 34 -14.44 0.24 0.12
C PRO A 34 -13.90 -0.48 1.35
N ALA A 35 -13.62 -1.78 1.18
CA ALA A 35 -12.93 -2.55 2.21
C ALA A 35 -11.45 -2.13 2.26
N PRO A 36 -10.91 -1.81 3.45
CA PRO A 36 -9.47 -1.62 3.62
C PRO A 36 -8.71 -2.90 3.25
N ARG A 37 -7.52 -2.74 2.67
CA ARG A 37 -6.64 -3.84 2.26
C ARG A 37 -5.28 -3.72 2.94
N TRP A 38 -4.46 -2.75 2.54
CA TRP A 38 -3.09 -2.60 3.04
C TRP A 38 -3.03 -1.90 4.39
N GLY A 39 -3.96 -0.99 4.67
CA GLY A 39 -4.15 -0.45 6.02
C GLY A 39 -4.64 -1.53 7.00
N ALA A 40 -5.47 -2.47 6.55
CA ALA A 40 -5.88 -3.60 7.37
C ALA A 40 -4.70 -4.55 7.66
N LEU A 41 -3.92 -4.92 6.63
CA LEU A 41 -2.69 -5.69 6.82
C LEU A 41 -1.73 -5.01 7.80
N TYR A 42 -1.55 -3.69 7.69
CA TYR A 42 -0.72 -2.92 8.62
C TYR A 42 -1.17 -3.11 10.07
N LEU A 43 -2.47 -2.98 10.37
CA LEU A 43 -2.98 -3.15 11.73
C LEU A 43 -2.93 -4.60 12.24
N GLU A 44 -2.95 -5.60 11.35
CA GLU A 44 -2.71 -6.99 11.74
C GLU A 44 -1.24 -7.23 12.14
N LEU A 45 -0.30 -6.57 11.47
CA LEU A 45 1.13 -6.70 11.73
C LEU A 45 1.60 -5.84 12.91
N VAL A 46 1.06 -4.63 13.05
CA VAL A 46 1.34 -3.70 14.16
C VAL A 46 0.04 -2.98 14.59
N PRO A 47 -0.65 -3.48 15.63
CA PRO A 47 -1.89 -2.88 16.09
C PRO A 47 -1.69 -1.48 16.68
N GLY A 48 -2.58 -0.53 16.38
CA GLY A 48 -2.68 0.72 17.13
C GLY A 48 -3.11 1.95 16.33
N ASP A 49 -2.37 2.32 15.28
CA ASP A 49 -2.57 3.58 14.55
C ASP A 49 -3.52 3.41 13.35
N GLU A 50 -4.83 3.44 13.62
CA GLU A 50 -5.88 3.40 12.59
C GLU A 50 -5.81 4.59 11.63
N SER A 51 -5.32 5.75 12.09
CA SER A 51 -5.15 6.91 11.22
C SER A 51 -4.03 6.69 10.21
N LEU A 52 -2.94 6.00 10.58
CA LEU A 52 -1.85 5.68 9.67
C LEU A 52 -2.28 4.61 8.68
N ALA A 53 -3.03 3.60 9.15
CA ALA A 53 -3.68 2.63 8.27
C ALA A 53 -4.58 3.32 7.24
N THR A 54 -5.30 4.38 7.63
CA THR A 54 -6.10 5.20 6.72
C THR A 54 -5.25 5.96 5.71
N ASP A 55 -4.11 6.51 6.13
CA ASP A 55 -3.17 7.20 5.23
C ASP A 55 -2.56 6.24 4.20
N ILE A 56 -2.24 5.00 4.59
CA ILE A 56 -1.80 3.93 3.68
C ILE A 56 -2.88 3.63 2.63
N GLU A 57 -4.16 3.57 3.02
CA GLU A 57 -5.27 3.36 2.08
C GLU A 57 -5.45 4.53 1.10
N LEU A 58 -5.18 5.77 1.52
CA LEU A 58 -5.17 6.92 0.61
C LEU A 58 -4.06 6.80 -0.44
N VAL A 59 -2.85 6.38 -0.04
CA VAL A 59 -1.76 6.12 -0.99
C VAL A 59 -2.14 4.99 -1.95
N TYR A 60 -2.76 3.91 -1.45
CA TYR A 60 -3.22 2.81 -2.29
C TYR A 60 -4.29 3.25 -3.28
N GLU A 61 -5.22 4.10 -2.86
CA GLU A 61 -6.22 4.65 -3.78
C GLU A 61 -5.58 5.51 -4.87
N GLY A 62 -4.53 6.28 -4.54
CA GLY A 62 -3.73 7.00 -5.53
C GLY A 62 -3.14 6.06 -6.59
N TYR A 63 -2.53 4.95 -6.15
CA TYR A 63 -2.02 3.90 -7.02
C TYR A 63 -3.12 3.27 -7.89
N LEU A 64 -4.30 2.99 -7.32
CA LEU A 64 -5.41 2.41 -8.06
C LEU A 64 -5.91 3.37 -9.13
N LEU A 65 -6.01 4.66 -8.84
CA LEU A 65 -6.37 5.66 -9.85
C LEU A 65 -5.33 5.71 -10.96
N HIS A 66 -4.03 5.67 -10.66
CA HIS A 66 -3.00 5.68 -11.69
C HIS A 66 -3.03 4.44 -12.60
N TYR A 67 -3.28 3.26 -12.03
CA TYR A 67 -2.95 2.00 -12.73
C TYR A 67 -4.07 0.96 -12.80
N ARG A 68 -5.15 1.11 -12.04
CA ARG A 68 -6.25 0.14 -11.95
C ARG A 68 -7.61 0.86 -11.84
N GLU A 69 -8.60 0.17 -11.29
CA GLU A 69 -9.93 0.70 -11.01
C GLU A 69 -9.96 1.28 -9.59
N SER A 70 -10.44 2.52 -9.47
CA SER A 70 -10.63 3.20 -8.20
C SER A 70 -11.75 2.55 -7.38
N ARG A 71 -11.57 2.49 -6.07
CA ARG A 71 -12.61 2.09 -5.10
C ARG A 71 -13.29 3.30 -4.45
N ALA A 72 -12.86 4.52 -4.76
CA ALA A 72 -13.32 5.74 -4.10
C ALA A 72 -14.07 6.69 -5.03
N VAL A 73 -13.78 6.67 -6.34
CA VAL A 73 -14.36 7.58 -7.32
C VAL A 73 -14.80 6.80 -8.55
N ALA A 74 -16.07 6.91 -8.93
CA ALA A 74 -16.55 6.35 -10.19
C ALA A 74 -16.26 7.34 -11.33
N LEU A 75 -15.22 7.05 -12.12
CA LEU A 75 -14.82 7.81 -13.30
C LEU A 75 -15.09 7.01 -14.58
N ALA A 76 -15.34 7.71 -15.68
CA ALA A 76 -15.40 7.08 -16.99
C ALA A 76 -14.01 6.53 -17.37
N ALA A 77 -13.98 5.39 -18.07
CA ALA A 77 -12.72 4.70 -18.39
C ALA A 77 -11.78 5.53 -19.29
N ASP A 78 -12.32 6.47 -20.06
CA ASP A 78 -11.62 7.37 -20.96
C ASP A 78 -11.24 8.72 -20.33
N ASP A 79 -11.70 9.01 -19.10
CA ASP A 79 -11.35 10.24 -18.36
C ASP A 79 -9.98 10.11 -17.67
N LEU A 80 -8.94 9.95 -18.50
CA LEU A 80 -7.58 9.68 -18.04
C LEU A 80 -6.97 10.86 -17.28
N GLU A 81 -7.30 12.10 -17.66
CA GLU A 81 -6.76 13.31 -17.05
C GLU A 81 -7.29 13.51 -15.62
N THR A 82 -8.60 13.41 -15.43
CA THR A 82 -9.22 13.50 -14.09
C THR A 82 -8.72 12.37 -13.21
N ARG A 83 -8.61 11.15 -13.77
CA ARG A 83 -8.11 9.99 -13.03
C ARG A 83 -6.66 10.17 -12.58
N LEU A 84 -5.79 10.70 -13.44
CA LEU A 84 -4.41 11.01 -13.09
C LEU A 84 -4.33 12.04 -11.96
N LEU A 85 -5.06 13.16 -12.09
CA LEU A 85 -5.07 14.23 -11.09
C LEU A 85 -5.68 13.79 -9.75
N ALA A 86 -6.72 12.95 -9.80
CA ALA A 86 -7.28 12.31 -8.61
C ALA A 86 -6.21 11.43 -7.95
N GLY A 87 -5.51 10.59 -8.73
CA GLY A 87 -4.43 9.75 -8.21
C GLY A 87 -3.36 10.55 -7.46
N ASP A 88 -2.92 11.66 -8.02
CA ASP A 88 -1.94 12.57 -7.41
C ASP A 88 -2.47 13.19 -6.10
N CYS A 89 -3.75 13.59 -6.07
CA CYS A 89 -4.38 14.16 -4.88
C CYS A 89 -4.46 13.13 -3.74
N PHE A 90 -4.91 11.91 -4.03
CA PHE A 90 -5.01 10.84 -3.02
C PHE A 90 -3.63 10.44 -2.49
N TYR A 91 -2.66 10.24 -3.40
CA TYR A 91 -1.27 9.97 -3.03
C TYR A 91 -0.69 11.05 -2.11
N ALA A 92 -0.82 12.33 -2.50
CA ALA A 92 -0.30 13.45 -1.73
C ALA A 92 -0.96 13.56 -0.35
N ARG A 93 -2.28 13.31 -0.24
CA ARG A 93 -2.98 13.32 1.06
C ARG A 93 -2.48 12.21 1.98
N GLY A 94 -2.35 10.99 1.48
CA GLY A 94 -1.84 9.86 2.25
C GLY A 94 -0.41 10.09 2.74
N VAL A 95 0.51 10.46 1.84
CA VAL A 95 1.91 10.75 2.20
C VAL A 95 2.01 11.93 3.16
N ARG A 96 1.18 12.97 3.00
CA ARG A 96 1.11 14.10 3.95
C ARG A 96 0.70 13.63 5.35
N GLY A 97 -0.24 12.69 5.45
CA GLY A 97 -0.65 12.09 6.72
C GLY A 97 0.52 11.38 7.42
N VAL A 98 1.25 10.55 6.68
CA VAL A 98 2.47 9.88 7.20
C VAL A 98 3.51 10.93 7.65
N ALA A 99 3.79 11.92 6.81
CA ALA A 99 4.75 13.00 7.12
C ALA A 99 4.36 13.83 8.36
N ALA A 100 3.06 14.04 8.59
CA ALA A 100 2.57 14.79 9.77
C ALA A 100 2.90 14.09 11.10
N ARG A 101 3.22 12.80 11.08
CA ARG A 101 3.72 12.04 12.25
C ARG A 101 5.23 12.16 12.44
N GLY A 102 5.93 12.89 11.57
CA GLY A 102 7.39 12.93 11.54
C GLY A 102 8.04 11.67 10.95
N ASP A 103 7.25 10.80 10.31
CA ASP A 103 7.72 9.52 9.76
C ASP A 103 8.31 9.69 8.35
N ALA A 104 9.50 10.28 8.28
CA ALA A 104 10.21 10.45 7.02
C ALA A 104 10.63 9.11 6.37
N ALA A 105 10.90 8.08 7.20
CA ALA A 105 11.26 6.76 6.72
C ALA A 105 10.10 6.07 6.01
N GLY A 106 8.90 6.12 6.60
CA GLY A 106 7.69 5.58 6.01
C GLY A 106 7.28 6.30 4.73
N VAL A 107 7.42 7.65 4.68
CA VAL A 107 7.29 8.42 3.43
C VAL A 107 8.24 7.90 2.35
N GLY A 108 9.50 7.63 2.74
CA GLY A 108 10.50 7.05 1.85
C GLY A 108 10.07 5.69 1.27
N LEU A 109 9.61 4.77 2.13
CA LEU A 109 9.15 3.44 1.69
C LEU A 109 7.95 3.51 0.74
N LEU A 110 6.96 4.36 1.03
CA LEU A 110 5.77 4.54 0.17
C LEU A 110 6.14 5.19 -1.18
N SER A 111 7.08 6.14 -1.17
CA SER A 111 7.57 6.77 -2.40
C SER A 111 8.34 5.78 -3.28
N ARG A 112 9.17 4.93 -2.67
CA ARG A 112 9.89 3.85 -3.36
C ARG A 112 8.93 2.82 -3.95
N LEU A 113 7.90 2.44 -3.20
CA LEU A 113 6.83 1.58 -3.69
C LEU A 113 6.16 2.17 -4.94
N MET A 114 5.80 3.46 -4.94
CA MET A 114 5.22 4.09 -6.14
C MET A 114 6.18 4.14 -7.31
N ALA A 115 7.45 4.44 -7.08
CA ALA A 115 8.47 4.39 -8.13
C ALA A 115 8.60 2.96 -8.72
N ALA A 116 8.66 1.93 -7.87
CA ALA A 116 8.77 0.54 -8.29
C ALA A 116 7.52 0.09 -9.08
N CYS A 117 6.32 0.37 -8.59
CA CYS A 117 5.08 0.10 -9.33
C CYS A 117 5.09 0.80 -10.69
N SER A 118 5.45 2.08 -10.74
CA SER A 118 5.52 2.85 -11.99
C SER A 118 6.49 2.23 -13.00
N TYR A 119 7.65 1.77 -12.54
CA TYR A 119 8.60 1.02 -13.35
C TYR A 119 7.99 -0.28 -13.90
N LEU A 120 7.33 -1.07 -13.05
CA LEU A 120 6.69 -2.33 -13.45
C LEU A 120 5.56 -2.12 -14.47
N ARG A 121 4.81 -1.02 -14.35
CA ARG A 121 3.79 -0.63 -15.34
C ARG A 121 4.41 -0.27 -16.68
N ALA A 122 5.49 0.50 -16.68
CA ALA A 122 6.24 0.81 -17.90
C ALA A 122 6.85 -0.44 -18.55
N ALA A 123 7.26 -1.42 -17.74
CA ALA A 123 7.80 -2.70 -18.20
C ALA A 123 6.73 -3.73 -18.61
N GLY A 124 5.43 -3.41 -18.48
CA GLY A 124 4.34 -4.33 -18.80
C GLY A 124 4.25 -5.57 -17.89
N ALA A 125 4.78 -5.48 -16.66
CA ALA A 125 4.82 -6.60 -15.73
C ALA A 125 3.41 -7.02 -15.27
N PRO A 126 3.21 -8.28 -14.84
CA PRO A 126 1.96 -8.69 -14.19
C PRO A 126 1.66 -7.88 -12.93
N PHE A 127 0.40 -7.57 -12.70
CA PHE A 127 -0.06 -6.84 -11.51
C PHE A 127 0.18 -7.58 -10.18
N ALA A 128 0.40 -8.89 -10.23
CA ALA A 128 0.83 -9.68 -9.08
C ALA A 128 2.17 -9.20 -8.49
N ALA A 129 3.07 -8.65 -9.33
CA ALA A 129 4.33 -8.07 -8.85
C ALA A 129 4.08 -6.83 -7.98
N ASP A 130 3.16 -5.96 -8.38
CA ASP A 130 2.77 -4.78 -7.61
C ASP A 130 2.11 -5.17 -6.28
N ASP A 131 1.24 -6.19 -6.29
CA ASP A 131 0.57 -6.66 -5.07
C ASP A 131 1.58 -7.27 -4.08
N ALA A 132 2.62 -7.96 -4.56
CA ALA A 132 3.72 -8.44 -3.71
C ALA A 132 4.52 -7.28 -3.11
N LEU A 133 4.80 -6.24 -3.91
CA LEU A 133 5.47 -5.03 -3.43
C LEU A 133 4.64 -4.30 -2.36
N TRP A 134 3.34 -4.17 -2.55
CA TRP A 134 2.44 -3.59 -1.56
C TRP A 134 2.48 -4.34 -0.22
N ALA A 135 2.31 -5.66 -0.25
CA ALA A 135 2.37 -6.49 0.97
C ALA A 135 3.72 -6.32 1.69
N TYR A 136 4.81 -6.33 0.94
CA TYR A 136 6.17 -6.16 1.45
C TYR A 136 6.42 -4.76 2.03
N THR A 137 5.99 -3.69 1.34
CA THR A 137 6.07 -2.32 1.84
C THR A 137 5.27 -2.14 3.12
N THR A 138 4.05 -2.66 3.19
CA THR A 138 3.24 -2.61 4.41
C THR A 138 3.94 -3.32 5.57
N ALA A 139 4.56 -4.48 5.33
CA ALA A 139 5.33 -5.16 6.35
C ALA A 139 6.61 -4.40 6.75
N GLY A 140 7.29 -3.74 5.80
CA GLY A 140 8.42 -2.87 6.10
C GLY A 140 8.06 -1.69 6.99
N LEU A 141 6.91 -1.04 6.72
CA LEU A 141 6.35 0.00 7.59
C LEU A 141 6.06 -0.57 8.98
N ALA A 142 5.39 -1.72 9.05
CA ALA A 142 5.07 -2.36 10.33
C ALA A 142 6.32 -2.70 11.15
N ALA A 143 7.38 -3.21 10.50
CA ALA A 143 8.65 -3.50 11.15
C ALA A 143 9.32 -2.22 11.71
N GLN A 144 9.37 -1.13 10.92
CA GLN A 144 9.90 0.16 11.39
C GLN A 144 9.13 0.68 12.60
N HIS A 145 7.80 0.60 12.58
CA HIS A 145 6.94 1.07 13.68
C HIS A 145 6.97 0.13 14.89
N ALA A 146 7.36 -1.13 14.70
CA ALA A 146 7.65 -2.07 15.78
C ALA A 146 9.06 -1.91 16.38
N GLY A 147 9.91 -1.07 15.77
CA GLY A 147 11.22 -0.67 16.31
C GLY A 147 12.45 -1.09 15.50
N ASP A 148 12.28 -1.70 14.32
CA ASP A 148 13.41 -2.00 13.43
C ASP A 148 14.07 -0.70 12.93
N ASP A 149 15.40 -0.73 12.75
CA ASP A 149 16.15 0.41 12.22
C ASP A 149 15.67 0.74 10.80
N PRO A 150 15.17 1.96 10.54
CA PRO A 150 14.79 2.39 9.20
C PRO A 150 15.85 2.16 8.12
N ALA A 151 17.14 2.28 8.46
CA ALA A 151 18.23 2.07 7.52
C ALA A 151 18.37 0.59 7.13
N GLU A 152 18.21 -0.33 8.08
CA GLU A 152 18.25 -1.77 7.81
C GLU A 152 17.05 -2.21 6.98
N VAL A 153 15.86 -1.70 7.29
CA VAL A 153 14.66 -1.95 6.47
C VAL A 153 14.86 -1.41 5.06
N ALA A 154 15.34 -0.17 4.91
CA ALA A 154 15.61 0.43 3.59
C ALA A 154 16.62 -0.38 2.77
N ALA A 155 17.65 -0.96 3.39
CA ALA A 155 18.63 -1.80 2.71
C ALA A 155 18.02 -3.09 2.12
N LEU A 156 16.94 -3.62 2.72
CA LEU A 156 16.20 -4.75 2.15
C LEU A 156 15.47 -4.33 0.87
N PHE A 157 14.91 -3.12 0.81
CA PHE A 157 14.29 -2.58 -0.41
C PHE A 157 15.35 -2.31 -1.49
N ASP A 158 16.54 -1.85 -1.12
CA ASP A 158 17.66 -1.67 -2.07
C ASP A 158 18.01 -3.00 -2.75
N ALA A 159 18.03 -4.09 -1.99
CA ALA A 159 18.29 -5.42 -2.52
C ALA A 159 17.19 -5.90 -3.48
N VAL A 160 15.93 -5.61 -3.18
CA VAL A 160 14.79 -5.92 -4.05
C VAL A 160 14.87 -5.13 -5.36
N GLU A 161 15.11 -3.83 -5.29
CA GLU A 161 15.24 -2.95 -6.46
C GLU A 161 16.45 -3.32 -7.34
N ALA A 162 17.59 -3.65 -6.74
CA ALA A 162 18.75 -4.17 -7.46
C ALA A 162 18.44 -5.49 -8.18
N GLY A 163 17.60 -6.34 -7.57
CA GLY A 163 17.09 -7.57 -8.17
C GLY A 163 16.28 -7.31 -9.44
N PHE A 164 15.42 -6.28 -9.43
CA PHE A 164 14.61 -5.89 -10.60
C PHE A 164 15.50 -5.53 -11.79
N ALA A 165 16.51 -4.69 -11.56
CA ALA A 165 17.41 -4.23 -12.60
C ALA A 165 18.22 -5.38 -13.21
N ALA A 166 18.59 -6.38 -12.41
CA ALA A 166 19.42 -7.49 -12.84
C ALA A 166 18.64 -8.64 -13.51
N SER A 167 17.44 -8.93 -13.03
CA SER A 167 16.70 -10.17 -13.37
C SER A 167 15.37 -9.92 -14.09
N GLY A 168 14.99 -8.65 -14.27
CA GLY A 168 13.73 -8.26 -14.89
C GLY A 168 12.52 -8.36 -13.96
N PRO A 169 11.34 -7.92 -14.44
CA PRO A 169 10.13 -7.80 -13.63
C PRO A 169 9.58 -9.13 -13.11
N ASP A 170 9.84 -10.25 -13.80
CA ASP A 170 9.34 -11.56 -13.38
C ASP A 170 10.02 -12.07 -12.10
N ALA A 171 11.20 -11.53 -11.77
CA ALA A 171 11.94 -11.89 -10.56
C ALA A 171 11.44 -11.14 -9.30
N VAL A 172 10.52 -10.17 -9.45
CA VAL A 172 10.07 -9.31 -8.35
C VAL A 172 9.60 -10.12 -7.16
N ARG A 173 8.74 -11.12 -7.40
CA ARG A 173 8.17 -11.94 -6.33
C ARG A 173 9.25 -12.69 -5.55
N ALA A 174 10.20 -13.30 -6.24
CA ALA A 174 11.27 -14.05 -5.57
C ALA A 174 12.15 -13.12 -4.72
N ALA A 175 12.49 -11.93 -5.24
CA ALA A 175 13.23 -10.92 -4.49
C ALA A 175 12.46 -10.44 -3.26
N VAL A 176 11.17 -10.12 -3.42
CA VAL A 176 10.28 -9.74 -2.33
C VAL A 176 10.22 -10.83 -1.26
N VAL A 177 9.98 -12.09 -1.62
CA VAL A 177 9.91 -13.20 -0.65
C VAL A 177 11.21 -13.35 0.13
N ALA A 178 12.36 -13.26 -0.55
CA ALA A 178 13.67 -13.37 0.10
C ALA A 178 13.94 -12.19 1.06
N ALA A 179 13.55 -10.98 0.69
CA ALA A 179 13.72 -9.79 1.53
C ALA A 179 12.72 -9.75 2.70
N ALA A 180 11.47 -10.14 2.45
CA ALA A 180 10.40 -10.19 3.44
C ALA A 180 10.71 -11.17 4.59
N ALA A 181 11.38 -12.29 4.28
CA ALA A 181 11.85 -13.24 5.29
C ALA A 181 12.91 -12.68 6.27
N ARG A 182 13.43 -11.48 5.98
CA ARG A 182 14.45 -10.80 6.80
C ARG A 182 13.87 -9.64 7.61
N LEU A 183 12.58 -9.32 7.48
CA LEU A 183 11.90 -8.35 8.32
C LEU A 183 11.66 -8.94 9.70
N THR A 184 11.85 -8.15 10.75
CA THR A 184 11.54 -8.57 12.11
C THR A 184 10.09 -8.21 12.43
N LEU A 185 9.21 -9.22 12.36
CA LEU A 185 7.79 -9.06 12.68
C LEU A 185 7.44 -9.97 13.86
N SER A 186 6.66 -9.46 14.80
CA SER A 186 6.17 -10.23 15.96
C SER A 186 5.33 -11.45 15.50
N ASP A 187 4.52 -11.26 14.47
CA ASP A 187 3.82 -12.32 13.74
C ASP A 187 3.84 -12.00 12.24
N ALA A 188 4.56 -12.81 11.47
CA ALA A 188 4.65 -12.66 10.02
C ALA A 188 3.53 -13.39 9.26
N ALA A 189 2.66 -14.15 9.93
CA ALA A 189 1.61 -14.92 9.27
C ALA A 189 0.69 -14.08 8.37
N PRO A 190 0.25 -12.85 8.76
CA PRO A 190 -0.57 -12.01 7.87
C PRO A 190 0.12 -11.66 6.55
N LEU A 191 1.40 -11.31 6.60
CA LEU A 191 2.21 -11.03 5.41
C LEU A 191 2.30 -12.25 4.48
N TRP A 192 2.58 -13.44 5.03
CA TRP A 192 2.71 -14.64 4.22
C TRP A 192 1.40 -15.05 3.56
N ARG A 193 0.26 -14.88 4.24
CA ARG A 193 -1.07 -15.10 3.63
C ARG A 193 -1.27 -14.23 2.40
N GLU A 194 -0.87 -12.96 2.44
CA GLU A 194 -0.98 -12.05 1.29
C GLU A 194 -0.03 -12.47 0.15
N LEU A 195 1.24 -12.77 0.45
CA LEU A 195 2.21 -13.18 -0.56
C LEU A 195 1.84 -14.51 -1.25
N ASP A 196 1.22 -15.43 -0.53
CA ASP A 196 0.69 -16.69 -1.08
C ASP A 196 -0.57 -16.46 -1.91
N ALA A 197 -1.48 -15.59 -1.48
CA ALA A 197 -2.69 -15.24 -2.21
C ALA A 197 -2.39 -14.57 -3.56
N VAL A 198 -1.30 -13.80 -3.63
CA VAL A 198 -0.81 -13.18 -4.87
C VAL A 198 -0.21 -14.23 -5.83
N ALA A 199 0.39 -15.29 -5.31
CA ALA A 199 1.02 -16.35 -6.11
C ALA A 199 0.01 -17.22 -6.90
N GLY A 200 -1.23 -17.29 -6.41
CA GLY A 200 -2.31 -18.06 -7.03
C GLY A 200 -3.13 -17.31 -8.08
N ARG A 201 -2.75 -16.08 -8.45
CA ARG A 201 -3.48 -15.21 -9.38
C ARG A 201 -2.73 -14.97 -10.68
#